data_AF-A0A7L3XY10-F1
#
_entry.id   AF-A0A7L3XY10-F1
#
_cell.length_a   1.000
_cell.length_b   1.000
_cell.length_c   1.000
_cell.angle_alpha   90.00
_cell.angle_beta   90.00
_cell.angle_gamma   90.00
#
_symmetry.space_group_name_H-M   'P 1'
#
loop_
_entity.id
_entity.type
_entity.pdbx_description
1 polymer ?
#
loop_
_entity_poly.entity_id
_entity_poly.type
_entity_poly.pdbx_seq_one_letter_code
_entity_poly.pdbx_strand_id
1 'polypeptide(L)' 'KVKPQLEEKEGKKFDVFTAVEFKTQVVAGTNYFIKVHVGNDEFMHLRVFRSLPHENKPLSLHGYQSNKTKHDELAFF' A
#
# COMPACT_ATOMS: atom_id res chain seq x y z
N LYS A 1 2.27 5.53 -8.51
CA LYS A 1 1.15 4.89 -9.25
C LYS A 1 0.04 4.35 -8.35
N VAL A 2 0.33 3.96 -7.09
CA VAL A 2 -0.70 3.46 -6.15
C VAL A 2 -1.37 4.55 -5.31
N LYS A 3 -0.68 5.66 -5.00
CA LYS A 3 -1.27 6.81 -4.29
C LYS A 3 -2.60 7.30 -4.91
N PRO A 4 -2.69 7.54 -6.24
CA PRO A 4 -3.96 7.97 -6.84
C PRO A 4 -5.10 6.95 -6.66
N GLN A 5 -4.81 5.64 -6.73
CA GLN A 5 -5.81 4.59 -6.53
C GLN A 5 -6.36 4.59 -5.08
N LEU A 6 -5.51 4.92 -4.10
CA LEU A 6 -5.93 5.05 -2.71
C LEU A 6 -6.72 6.34 -2.48
N GLU A 7 -6.26 7.46 -3.03
CA GLU A 7 -6.95 8.76 -2.94
C GLU A 7 -8.36 8.69 -3.55
N GLU A 8 -8.53 8.00 -4.67
CA GLU A 8 -9.83 7.75 -5.29
C GLU A 8 -10.76 6.94 -4.37
N LYS A 9 -10.24 5.89 -3.72
CA LYS A 9 -11.03 5.05 -2.80
C LYS A 9 -11.40 5.77 -1.50
N GLU A 10 -10.52 6.63 -0.99
CA GLU A 10 -10.74 7.39 0.25
C GLU A 10 -11.48 8.70 0.04
N GLY A 11 -11.65 9.16 -1.21
CA GLY A 11 -12.27 10.44 -1.52
C GLY A 11 -11.48 11.66 -1.01
N LYS A 12 -10.19 11.50 -0.66
CA LYS A 12 -9.31 12.56 -0.18
C LYS A 12 -7.93 12.48 -0.80
N LYS A 13 -7.23 13.62 -0.82
CA LYS A 13 -5.82 13.70 -1.21
C LYS A 13 -4.91 13.53 0.00
N PHE A 14 -3.74 12.95 -0.22
CA PHE A 14 -2.72 12.83 0.81
C PHE A 14 -1.55 13.74 0.48
N ASP A 15 -1.22 14.72 1.32
CA ASP A 15 -0.05 15.57 1.07
C ASP A 15 1.26 14.82 1.37
N VAL A 16 1.24 14.01 2.43
CA VAL A 16 2.33 13.09 2.82
C VAL A 16 1.99 11.68 2.35
N PHE A 17 2.96 10.98 1.77
CA PHE A 17 2.77 9.60 1.32
C PHE A 17 4.10 8.85 1.26
N THR A 18 4.63 8.54 2.44
CA THR A 18 6.00 8.00 2.57
C THR A 18 5.95 6.56 3.06
N ALA A 19 6.46 5.62 2.26
CA ALA A 19 6.63 4.24 2.70
C ALA A 19 7.73 4.16 3.76
N VAL A 20 7.43 3.49 4.89
CA VAL A 20 8.37 3.37 6.03
C VAL A 20 8.80 1.92 6.28
N GLU A 21 7.97 0.95 5.91
CA GLU A 21 8.22 -0.48 6.08
C GLU A 21 7.50 -1.24 4.98
N PHE A 22 8.07 -2.36 4.54
CA PHE A 22 7.37 -3.28 3.66
C PHE A 22 7.69 -4.74 3.96
N LYS A 23 6.74 -5.62 3.65
CA LYS A 23 6.90 -7.07 3.60
C LYS A 23 6.48 -7.56 2.21
N THR A 24 6.94 -8.74 1.82
CA THR A 24 6.61 -9.32 0.51
C THR A 24 6.05 -10.73 0.65
N GLN A 25 5.19 -11.11 -0.28
CA GLN A 25 4.67 -12.45 -0.44
C GLN A 25 4.68 -12.81 -1.93
N VAL A 26 5.47 -13.82 -2.29
CA VAL A 26 5.56 -14.34 -3.67
C VAL A 26 4.32 -15.18 -3.98
N VAL A 27 3.75 -14.96 -5.16
CA VAL A 27 2.61 -15.71 -5.73
C VAL A 27 2.87 -15.88 -7.24
N ALA A 28 1.84 -16.06 -8.07
CA ALA A 28 1.95 -15.78 -9.52
C ALA A 28 2.10 -14.27 -9.78
N GLY A 29 3.20 -13.70 -9.28
CA GLY A 29 3.42 -12.27 -9.08
C GLY A 29 4.00 -12.01 -7.69
N THR A 30 3.84 -10.79 -7.16
CA THR A 30 4.28 -10.44 -5.81
C THR A 30 3.28 -9.51 -5.15
N ASN A 31 2.80 -9.88 -3.98
CA ASN A 31 2.11 -8.95 -3.08
C ASN A 31 3.16 -8.21 -2.25
N TYR A 32 3.09 -6.89 -2.26
CA TYR A 32 3.80 -6.00 -1.35
C TYR A 32 2.82 -5.51 -0.29
N PHE A 33 3.14 -5.78 0.96
CA PHE A 33 2.49 -5.15 2.09
C PHE A 33 3.34 -3.96 2.48
N ILE A 34 2.78 -2.75 2.50
CA ILE A 34 3.54 -1.51 2.65
C ILE A 34 2.89 -0.66 3.74
N LYS A 35 3.65 -0.29 4.76
CA LYS A 35 3.26 0.71 5.75
C LYS A 35 3.63 2.09 5.23
N VAL A 36 2.65 2.97 5.11
CA VAL A 36 2.79 4.31 4.53
C VAL A 36 2.36 5.34 5.57
N HIS A 37 3.25 6.28 5.91
CA HIS A 37 2.91 7.47 6.69
C HIS A 37 2.16 8.46 5.79
N VAL A 38 1.01 8.94 6.26
CA VAL A 38 0.14 9.86 5.51
C VAL A 38 -0.06 11.24 6.17
N GLY A 39 0.72 11.53 7.22
CA GLY A 39 0.69 12.79 7.97
C GLY A 39 0.04 12.66 9.34
N ASN A 40 0.32 13.60 10.26
CA ASN A 40 -0.28 13.67 11.61
C ASN A 40 -0.29 12.33 12.38
N ASP A 41 0.84 11.60 12.37
CA ASP A 41 1.00 10.27 12.97
C ASP A 41 0.02 9.19 12.46
N GLU A 42 -0.69 9.45 11.36
CA GLU A 42 -1.58 8.52 10.68
C GLU A 42 -0.80 7.68 9.65
N PHE A 43 -1.12 6.40 9.63
CA PHE A 43 -0.54 5.43 8.72
C PHE A 43 -1.64 4.66 7.97
N MET A 44 -1.27 4.19 6.79
CA MET A 44 -2.04 3.25 6.00
C MET A 44 -1.20 2.01 5.71
N HIS A 45 -1.81 0.84 5.81
CA HIS A 45 -1.18 -0.40 5.37
C HIS A 45 -1.78 -0.77 4.01
N LEU A 46 -0.94 -0.90 2.99
CA LEU A 46 -1.36 -1.17 1.62
C LEU A 46 -0.98 -2.59 1.23
N ARG A 47 -1.85 -3.27 0.49
CA ARG A 47 -1.54 -4.47 -0.26
C ARG A 47 -1.49 -4.13 -1.74
N VAL A 48 -0.29 -4.07 -2.30
CA VAL A 48 -0.04 -3.74 -3.69
C VAL A 48 0.39 -5.00 -4.42
N PHE A 49 -0.27 -5.32 -5.53
CA PHE A 49 0.11 -6.43 -6.38
C PHE A 49 1.00 -5.97 -7.53
N ARG A 50 2.08 -6.72 -7.75
CA ARG A 50 2.94 -6.63 -8.92
C ARG A 50 2.80 -7.93 -9.71
N SER A 51 2.26 -7.79 -10.92
CA SER A 51 2.22 -8.86 -11.91
C SER A 51 3.60 -9.39 -12.29
N LEU A 52 3.61 -10.58 -12.90
CA LEU A 52 4.85 -11.17 -13.42
C LEU A 52 5.45 -10.27 -14.52
N PRO A 53 6.78 -10.24 -14.70
CA PRO A 53 7.44 -9.30 -15.63
C PRO A 53 6.91 -9.37 -17.06
N HIS A 54 6.56 -10.55 -17.57
CA HIS A 54 6.08 -10.74 -18.94
C HIS A 54 4.64 -10.24 -19.17
N GLU A 55 3.85 -10.03 -18.11
CA GLU A 55 2.48 -9.54 -18.24
C GLU A 55 2.42 -8.02 -18.52
N ASN A 56 3.50 -7.27 -18.25
CA ASN A 56 3.58 -5.82 -18.45
C ASN A 56 2.41 -5.02 -17.85
N LYS A 57 1.80 -5.51 -16.78
CA LYS A 57 0.69 -4.83 -16.08
C LYS A 57 1.21 -3.80 -15.06
N PRO A 58 0.51 -2.68 -14.85
CA PRO A 58 0.86 -1.72 -13.82
C PRO A 58 0.65 -2.28 -12.41
N LEU A 59 1.26 -1.64 -11.40
CA LEU A 59 0.98 -1.94 -10.00
C LEU A 59 -0.49 -1.62 -9.66
N SER A 60 -1.16 -2.55 -8.99
CA SER A 60 -2.55 -2.43 -8.56
C SER A 60 -2.67 -2.44 -7.03
N LEU A 61 -3.47 -1.53 -6.48
CA LEU A 61 -3.86 -1.56 -5.07
C LEU A 61 -4.95 -2.62 -4.88
N HIS A 62 -4.61 -3.74 -4.27
CA HIS A 62 -5.54 -4.86 -4.04
C HIS A 62 -6.32 -4.73 -2.73
N GLY A 63 -5.75 -4.05 -1.73
CA GLY A 63 -6.41 -3.81 -0.45
C GLY A 63 -5.66 -2.76 0.36
N TYR A 64 -6.32 -2.22 1.36
CA TYR A 64 -5.68 -1.31 2.31
C TYR A 64 -6.40 -1.34 3.66
N GLN A 65 -5.70 -0.89 4.70
CA GLN A 65 -6.24 -0.63 6.03
C GLN A 65 -5.91 0.82 6.39
N SER A 66 -6.92 1.58 6.83
CA SER A 66 -6.81 2.95 7.32
C SER A 66 -6.69 2.99 8.84
N ASN A 67 -6.55 4.20 9.41
CA ASN A 67 -6.49 4.45 10.86
C ASN A 67 -5.40 3.63 11.58
N LYS A 68 -4.23 3.47 10.95
CA LYS A 68 -3.07 2.83 11.57
C LYS A 68 -2.17 3.87 12.21
N THR A 69 -1.34 3.41 13.11
CA THR A 69 -0.35 4.18 13.85
C THR A 69 1.06 3.70 13.53
N LYS A 70 2.06 4.46 13.97
CA LYS A 70 3.48 4.09 13.84
C LYS A 70 3.82 2.74 14.49
N HIS A 71 3.10 2.32 15.52
CA HIS A 71 3.39 1.12 16.29
C HIS A 71 2.61 -0.12 15.84
N ASP A 72 1.58 0.05 15.00
CA ASP A 72 0.84 -1.09 14.45
C ASP A 72 1.73 -1.98 13.58
N GLU A 73 1.68 -3.29 13.81
CA GLU A 73 2.43 -4.24 13.00
C GLU A 73 1.90 -4.26 11.55
N LEU A 74 2.82 -4.28 10.59
CA LEU A 74 2.51 -4.58 9.20
C LEU A 74 2.23 -6.09 9.01
N ALA A 75 1.01 -6.54 9.28
CA ALA A 75 0.57 -7.92 9.06
C ALA A 75 0.09 -8.18 7.61
N PHE A 76 -0.04 -9.46 7.23
CA PHE A 76 -0.68 -9.86 5.96
C PHE A 76 -2.21 -9.79 6.08
N PHE A 77 -2.88 -9.33 5.02
CA PHE A 77 -4.34 -9.20 4.91
C PHE A 77 -4.82 -9.29 3.45
#